data_AF-A0A841R2Q6-F1
#
_entry.id   AF-A0A841R2Q6-F1
#
_cell.length_a   1.000
_cell.length_b   1.000
_cell.length_c   1.000
_cell.angle_alpha   90.00
_cell.angle_beta   90.00
_cell.angle_gamma   90.00
#
_symmetry.space_group_name_H-M   'P 1'
#
loop_
_entity.id
_entity.type
_entity.pdbx_description
1 polymer ?
#
loop_
_entity_poly.entity_id
_entity_poly.type
_entity_poly.pdbx_seq_one_letter_code
_entity_poly.pdbx_strand_id
1 'polypeptide(L)'
;MIREFKAAGTVLWGKAMAAQLVVEMEQQHVKRPVIITEKHNLRKAEKAGKLLTAGYYHSIDLLLVDENHDSYDFLILAGGRSLTDLFRDDPRQKAHFPLSADQINEVSGPHSQFLVVDRALVGGRKPAPGFFRKYAESLTGGLIIDSGMEEIPSSFTYHNKTAVSLGDSSLEKLPRLLSERGIRKPLLLTDRGIVSVGLLDFVTAQLEGRPYALFSEIPPDSRIDIVNSLAELYEKESCDGIIAFGGGSVLDTGKGVWLNVSMGVKDLNSLIGSGFIPTLSIPLIAIPTTSGTGSEVTKVAVISDPEKGRKMLFNSDNLQPDHAILDSRLTASLPPFLTSITGMDAMTHAVEAFTCIAKNPLSDHLAWTAICLIRDHLTGAVEDPGNLEHRRALAAASNMAGSAFSNSMVGLVHTIGHSVGALCHAPHGSCMSVLLPPVLRYNKDTIEPRLSRLLEAVAGKTVYDQTPAEKRADRTIEELHGMNLKLKELTGGRHPSSLKDIKNREGEPLIREEDFNMIAETALGDGSIIYNPVEARKTDILAILKEAY
;
A
#
# COMPACT_ATOMS: atom_id res chain seq x y z
N MET A 1 42.80 6.08 17.14
CA MET A 1 42.21 7.30 17.71
C MET A 1 40.70 7.16 17.56
N ILE A 2 40.08 6.45 18.50
CA ILE A 2 38.65 6.14 18.49
C ILE A 2 37.93 7.40 18.96
N ARG A 3 37.04 7.96 18.13
CA ARG A 3 36.05 8.94 18.61
C ARG A 3 34.72 8.20 18.70
N GLU A 4 34.38 7.76 19.90
CA GLU A 4 33.03 7.36 20.25
C GLU A 4 32.13 8.61 20.27
N PHE A 5 30.99 8.55 19.59
CA PHE A 5 29.90 9.52 19.77
C PHE A 5 28.73 8.77 20.41
N LYS A 6 28.44 9.07 21.68
CA LYS A 6 27.26 8.59 22.40
C LYS A 6 26.21 9.70 22.48
N ALA A 7 25.16 9.60 21.68
CA ALA A 7 23.84 10.12 22.07
C ALA A 7 22.75 9.37 21.30
N ALA A 8 22.03 8.50 22.02
CA ALA A 8 20.71 8.03 21.64
C ALA A 8 19.70 9.11 22.06
N GLY A 9 18.70 9.39 21.22
CA GLY A 9 17.62 10.32 21.56
C GLY A 9 16.28 9.72 21.17
N THR A 10 15.30 9.79 22.07
CA THR A 10 13.89 9.50 21.75
C THR A 10 13.10 10.76 22.08
N VAL A 11 12.34 11.29 21.11
CA VAL A 11 11.39 12.38 21.32
C VAL A 11 10.03 11.76 21.62
N LEU A 12 9.47 12.02 22.80
CA LEU A 12 8.15 11.52 23.18
C LEU A 12 7.23 12.68 23.62
N TRP A 13 5.91 12.46 23.58
CA TRP A 13 4.89 13.46 23.92
C TRP A 13 3.73 12.89 24.76
N GLY A 14 3.30 13.59 25.83
CA GLY A 14 2.03 13.32 26.55
C GLY A 14 2.14 12.67 27.94
N LYS A 15 1.00 12.50 28.65
CA LYS A 15 0.94 12.01 30.06
C LYS A 15 1.40 10.57 30.28
N ALA A 16 1.23 9.68 29.30
CA ALA A 16 1.70 8.29 29.37
C ALA A 16 3.24 8.18 29.41
N MET A 17 3.92 9.26 29.04
CA MET A 17 5.35 9.29 28.78
C MET A 17 6.22 9.47 30.02
N ALA A 18 5.73 10.11 31.09
CA ALA A 18 6.51 10.18 32.33
C ALA A 18 6.75 8.79 32.92
N ALA A 19 5.79 7.87 32.76
CA ALA A 19 5.93 6.47 33.13
C ALA A 19 6.88 5.73 32.17
N GLN A 20 6.77 5.96 30.86
CA GLN A 20 7.64 5.37 29.84
C GLN A 20 9.11 5.79 30.02
N LEU A 21 9.36 7.07 30.29
CA LEU A 21 10.68 7.65 30.51
C LEU A 21 11.35 7.02 31.74
N VAL A 22 10.59 6.79 32.82
CA VAL A 22 11.08 6.08 34.01
C VAL A 22 11.48 4.65 33.66
N VAL A 23 10.66 3.93 32.88
CA VAL A 23 10.97 2.56 32.42
C VAL A 23 12.22 2.52 31.53
N GLU A 24 12.37 3.47 30.61
CA GLU A 24 13.55 3.55 29.73
C GLU A 24 14.82 3.92 30.50
N MET A 25 14.73 4.83 31.48
CA MET A 25 15.85 5.18 32.37
C MET A 25 16.30 4.00 33.22
N GLU A 26 15.36 3.16 33.70
CA GLU A 26 15.66 1.92 34.42
C GLU A 26 16.34 0.89 33.51
N GLN A 27 15.84 0.70 32.28
CA GLN A 27 16.43 -0.19 31.29
C GLN A 27 17.85 0.21 30.89
N GLN A 28 18.14 1.50 30.88
CA GLN A 28 19.48 2.03 30.56
C GLN A 28 20.38 2.23 31.78
N HIS A 29 19.93 1.80 32.98
CA HIS A 29 20.70 1.90 34.22
C HIS A 29 21.15 3.32 34.59
N VAL A 30 20.36 4.34 34.25
CA VAL A 30 20.62 5.75 34.61
C VAL A 30 20.50 5.90 36.13
N LYS A 31 21.54 6.43 36.81
CA LYS A 31 21.60 6.42 38.28
C LYS A 31 21.30 7.78 38.91
N ARG A 32 21.56 8.89 38.22
CA ARG A 32 21.46 10.25 38.79
C ARG A 32 20.86 11.29 37.81
N PRO A 33 19.54 11.31 37.63
CA PRO A 33 18.89 12.31 36.80
C PRO A 33 18.55 13.60 37.57
N VAL A 34 18.70 14.76 36.92
CA VAL A 34 18.23 16.06 37.42
C VAL A 34 17.07 16.54 36.55
N ILE A 35 15.91 16.76 37.16
CA ILE A 35 14.68 17.21 36.48
C ILE A 35 14.28 18.58 37.02
N ILE A 36 14.27 19.59 36.15
CA ILE A 36 13.79 20.94 36.47
C ILE A 36 12.39 21.08 35.87
N THR A 37 11.37 21.09 36.74
CA THR A 37 9.95 21.11 36.36
C THR A 37 9.09 21.86 37.39
N GLU A 38 7.87 22.26 37.02
CA GLU A 38 6.88 22.81 37.96
C GLU A 38 6.59 21.88 39.15
N LYS A 39 6.36 22.47 40.33
CA LYS A 39 6.12 21.80 41.64
C LYS A 39 5.01 20.74 41.62
N HIS A 40 3.99 20.88 40.78
CA HIS A 40 2.89 19.91 40.67
C HIS A 40 3.29 18.64 39.91
N ASN A 41 4.22 18.73 38.97
CA ASN A 41 4.73 17.60 38.21
C ASN A 41 5.86 16.88 38.96
N LEU A 42 6.68 17.63 39.71
CA LEU A 42 7.69 17.08 40.61
C LEU A 42 7.07 16.13 41.66
N ARG A 43 5.96 16.55 42.31
CA ARG A 43 5.23 15.72 43.29
C ARG A 43 4.66 14.42 42.72
N LYS A 44 4.41 14.35 41.41
CA LYS A 44 3.92 13.14 40.74
C LYS A 44 5.06 12.18 40.41
N ALA A 45 6.22 12.71 40.03
CA ALA A 45 7.45 11.94 39.87
C ALA A 45 7.96 11.38 41.20
N GLU A 46 7.89 12.18 42.28
CA GLU A 46 8.22 11.71 43.65
C GLU A 46 7.32 10.55 44.11
N LYS A 47 6.03 10.57 43.76
CA LYS A 47 5.08 9.48 44.05
C LYS A 47 5.36 8.18 43.27
N ALA A 48 6.07 8.26 42.15
CA ALA A 48 6.46 7.11 41.35
C ALA A 48 7.70 6.37 41.90
N GLY A 49 8.35 6.93 42.95
CA GLY A 49 9.37 6.26 43.75
C GLY A 49 10.78 6.40 43.20
N LYS A 50 11.63 7.07 43.99
CA LYS A 50 13.11 7.20 43.87
C LYS A 50 13.65 8.31 42.95
N LEU A 51 13.36 9.56 43.29
CA LEU A 51 14.18 10.72 42.91
C LEU A 51 14.73 11.38 44.19
N LEU A 52 16.05 11.56 44.26
CA LEU A 52 16.69 12.36 45.30
C LEU A 52 16.48 13.85 44.95
N THR A 53 15.58 14.54 45.66
CA THR A 53 15.34 15.98 45.49
C THR A 53 16.13 16.77 46.54
N ALA A 54 16.95 17.73 46.10
CA ALA A 54 17.51 18.77 46.96
C ALA A 54 16.93 20.13 46.57
N GLY A 55 16.15 20.73 47.48
CA GLY A 55 15.88 22.17 47.51
C GLY A 55 14.70 22.71 46.69
N TYR A 56 14.00 23.70 47.26
CA TYR A 56 12.94 24.49 46.63
C TYR A 56 13.47 25.89 46.30
N TYR A 57 13.40 26.33 45.04
CA TYR A 57 13.65 27.73 44.67
C TYR A 57 12.64 28.23 43.65
N HIS A 58 12.17 29.47 43.84
CA HIS A 58 11.06 30.10 43.11
C HIS A 58 11.48 30.93 41.90
N SER A 59 12.77 30.99 41.60
CA SER A 59 13.34 31.52 40.36
C SER A 59 14.35 30.51 39.85
N ILE A 60 14.46 30.35 38.53
CA ILE A 60 15.57 29.62 37.90
C ILE A 60 16.79 30.55 37.97
N ASP A 61 17.23 30.85 39.19
CA ASP A 61 18.61 31.19 39.44
C ASP A 61 19.26 29.86 39.77
N LEU A 62 20.23 29.49 38.94
CA LEU A 62 20.88 28.20 38.97
C LEU A 62 21.34 27.86 40.39
N LEU A 63 20.82 26.75 40.92
CA LEU A 63 21.52 25.99 41.93
C LEU A 63 22.59 25.15 41.22
N LEU A 64 23.59 25.83 40.66
CA LEU A 64 24.91 25.24 40.44
C LEU A 64 25.76 25.65 41.64
N VAL A 65 25.43 25.10 42.80
CA VAL A 65 26.35 25.07 43.92
C VAL A 65 26.37 23.65 44.45
N ASP A 66 26.90 22.76 43.63
CA ASP A 66 27.53 21.54 44.12
C ASP A 66 28.87 21.46 43.38
N GLU A 67 29.96 21.54 44.14
CA GLU A 67 31.34 21.64 43.62
C GLU A 67 31.79 20.36 42.88
N ASN A 68 30.93 19.36 42.76
CA ASN A 68 31.18 18.11 42.02
C ASN A 68 30.26 17.96 40.80
N HIS A 69 30.49 18.81 39.79
CA HIS A 69 29.80 18.81 38.49
C HIS A 69 29.99 17.53 37.65
N ASP A 70 30.87 16.61 38.05
CA ASP A 70 31.18 15.35 37.36
C ASP A 70 30.21 14.19 37.66
N SER A 71 29.07 14.46 38.29
CA SER A 71 28.31 13.41 38.99
C SER A 71 26.89 13.13 38.48
N TYR A 72 26.47 13.75 37.37
CA TYR A 72 25.11 13.61 36.82
C TYR A 72 25.09 12.92 35.45
N ASP A 73 24.12 12.04 35.23
CA ASP A 73 23.99 11.29 33.97
C ASP A 73 23.11 12.06 32.94
N PHE A 74 22.13 12.86 33.41
CA PHE A 74 21.15 13.56 32.55
C PHE A 74 20.59 14.85 33.19
N LEU A 75 20.29 15.87 32.37
CA LEU A 75 19.56 17.09 32.74
C LEU A 75 18.30 17.28 31.87
N ILE A 76 17.13 17.44 32.50
CA ILE A 76 15.83 17.61 31.82
C ILE A 76 15.18 18.93 32.22
N LEU A 77 14.82 19.77 31.23
CA LEU A 77 14.09 21.02 31.41
C LEU A 77 12.65 20.88 30.89
N ALA A 78 11.64 21.06 31.74
CA ALA A 78 10.21 20.97 31.36
C ALA A 78 9.36 22.10 31.96
N GLY A 79 8.80 22.98 31.11
CA GLY A 79 7.97 24.13 31.50
C GLY A 79 6.46 23.97 31.25
N GLY A 80 5.64 24.68 32.04
CA GLY A 80 4.18 24.77 31.89
C GLY A 80 3.66 26.22 31.74
N ARG A 81 2.33 26.38 31.57
CA ARG A 81 1.67 27.65 31.20
C ARG A 81 1.88 28.81 32.19
N SER A 82 2.35 28.59 33.43
CA SER A 82 2.52 29.70 34.38
C SER A 82 3.83 30.45 34.23
N LEU A 83 4.79 29.95 33.44
CA LEU A 83 6.03 30.68 33.12
C LEU A 83 5.76 31.95 32.28
N THR A 84 4.66 31.99 31.53
CA THR A 84 4.27 33.17 30.73
C THR A 84 3.78 34.37 31.54
N ASP A 85 3.27 34.18 32.75
CA ASP A 85 2.73 35.30 33.55
C ASP A 85 3.82 36.09 34.30
N LEU A 86 5.04 35.53 34.42
CA LEU A 86 6.21 36.20 35.01
C LEU A 86 6.81 37.29 34.12
N PHE A 87 6.51 37.28 32.82
CA PHE A 87 7.19 38.13 31.82
C PHE A 87 6.22 39.00 31.02
N ARG A 88 4.99 39.18 31.52
CA ARG A 88 3.89 39.80 30.77
C ARG A 88 4.02 41.33 30.60
N ASP A 89 4.86 41.99 31.41
CA ASP A 89 4.83 43.45 31.54
C ASP A 89 6.03 44.23 30.95
N ASP A 90 6.95 43.59 30.19
CA ASP A 90 7.98 44.34 29.44
C ASP A 90 7.98 44.01 27.93
N PRO A 91 7.51 44.93 27.06
CA PRO A 91 7.52 44.75 25.61
C PRO A 91 8.92 44.66 24.99
N ARG A 92 10.00 44.87 25.75
CA ARG A 92 11.39 44.85 25.25
C ARG A 92 12.18 43.57 25.53
N GLN A 93 11.63 42.59 26.26
CA GLN A 93 12.31 41.30 26.44
C GLN A 93 11.73 40.21 25.52
N LYS A 94 12.12 40.25 24.24
CA LYS A 94 12.32 39.00 23.50
C LYS A 94 13.64 38.43 23.97
N ALA A 95 13.61 37.52 24.95
CA ALA A 95 14.82 36.83 25.40
C ALA A 95 15.34 35.95 24.26
N HIS A 96 16.31 36.48 23.52
CA HIS A 96 17.31 35.67 22.84
C HIS A 96 18.11 34.96 23.92
N PHE A 97 18.17 33.63 23.91
CA PHE A 97 19.16 32.90 24.69
C PHE A 97 20.48 32.89 23.90
N PRO A 98 21.54 33.58 24.33
CA PRO A 98 22.84 33.49 23.70
C PRO A 98 23.74 32.70 24.65
N LEU A 99 23.58 31.38 24.69
CA LEU A 99 24.65 30.53 25.19
C LEU A 99 25.29 29.89 23.96
N SER A 100 26.57 30.19 23.72
CA SER A 100 27.33 29.51 22.68
C SER A 100 27.53 28.03 23.05
N ALA A 101 27.81 27.19 22.05
CA ALA A 101 28.12 25.77 22.30
C ALA A 101 29.25 25.58 23.33
N ASP A 102 30.21 26.52 23.35
CA ASP A 102 31.32 26.52 24.31
C ASP A 102 30.85 26.82 25.74
N GLN A 103 29.91 27.74 25.93
CA GLN A 103 29.33 28.05 27.25
C GLN A 103 28.45 26.93 27.79
N ILE A 104 27.83 26.14 26.91
CA ILE A 104 27.06 24.95 27.28
C ILE A 104 28.00 23.80 27.70
N ASN A 105 29.14 23.66 27.01
CA ASN A 105 30.18 22.68 27.34
C ASN A 105 30.96 23.03 28.62
N GLU A 106 31.07 24.31 28.98
CA GLU A 106 31.77 24.73 30.21
C GLU A 106 30.99 24.37 31.49
N VAL A 107 29.66 24.33 31.39
CA VAL A 107 28.73 24.08 32.50
C VAL A 107 28.41 22.59 32.68
N SER A 108 28.74 21.76 31.70
CA SER A 108 28.42 20.32 31.68
C SER A 108 29.69 19.51 31.48
N GLY A 109 29.93 18.53 32.34
CA GLY A 109 31.05 17.62 32.16
C GLY A 109 30.96 16.88 30.81
N PRO A 110 32.09 16.39 30.26
CA PRO A 110 32.20 15.83 28.90
C PRO A 110 31.36 14.56 28.62
N HIS A 111 30.58 14.10 29.59
CA HIS A 111 29.73 12.92 29.50
C HIS A 111 28.23 13.23 29.66
N SER A 112 27.85 14.51 29.76
CA SER A 112 26.47 14.94 29.96
C SER A 112 25.68 14.91 28.65
N GLN A 113 24.50 14.29 28.65
CA GLN A 113 23.56 14.33 27.51
C GLN A 113 22.43 15.34 27.76
N PHE A 114 22.07 16.10 26.71
CA PHE A 114 21.09 17.19 26.80
C PHE A 114 19.77 16.87 26.09
N LEU A 115 18.65 17.21 26.76
CA LEU A 115 17.33 17.27 26.12
C LEU A 115 16.60 18.53 26.59
N VAL A 116 16.31 19.44 25.65
CA VAL A 116 15.56 20.68 25.91
C VAL A 116 14.17 20.56 25.31
N VAL A 117 13.12 20.67 26.13
CA VAL A 117 11.73 20.66 25.66
C VAL A 117 10.95 21.80 26.30
N ASP A 118 10.80 22.93 25.59
CA ASP A 118 9.87 23.98 26.00
C ASP A 118 9.09 24.56 24.81
N ARG A 119 7.77 24.62 24.95
CA ARG A 119 6.84 25.19 23.98
C ARG A 119 6.76 26.73 24.05
N ALA A 120 7.25 27.35 25.13
CA ALA A 120 7.21 28.78 25.39
C ALA A 120 8.45 29.56 24.91
N LEU A 121 9.56 28.87 24.58
CA LEU A 121 10.75 29.50 23.98
C LEU A 121 10.54 29.99 22.54
N VAL A 122 9.44 29.59 21.91
CA VAL A 122 9.05 30.01 20.56
C VAL A 122 7.93 31.04 20.67
N GLY A 123 8.29 32.26 21.06
CA GLY A 123 7.35 33.35 21.27
C GLY A 123 6.55 33.69 20.01
N GLY A 124 5.22 33.82 20.16
CA GLY A 124 4.35 34.55 19.25
C GLY A 124 4.09 33.92 17.88
N ARG A 125 2.84 33.46 17.68
CA ARG A 125 2.26 32.79 16.50
C ARG A 125 2.73 31.34 16.32
N LYS A 126 1.80 30.49 15.87
CA LYS A 126 2.04 29.07 15.56
C LYS A 126 3.37 28.96 14.80
N PRO A 127 4.36 28.20 15.30
CA PRO A 127 5.58 27.97 14.54
C PRO A 127 5.20 27.40 13.18
N ALA A 128 5.83 27.91 12.12
CA ALA A 128 5.66 27.37 10.79
C ALA A 128 5.97 25.87 10.82
N PRO A 129 5.20 25.02 10.10
CA PRO A 129 5.52 23.61 9.96
C PRO A 129 6.99 23.44 9.59
N GLY A 130 7.75 22.70 10.39
CA GLY A 130 9.18 22.45 10.16
C GLY A 130 10.19 23.33 10.90
N PHE A 131 9.79 24.33 11.70
CA PHE A 131 10.74 25.11 12.51
C PHE A 131 11.56 24.23 13.48
N PHE A 132 10.89 23.35 14.22
CA PHE A 132 11.55 22.42 15.14
C PHE A 132 12.44 21.40 14.41
N ARG A 133 12.05 21.00 13.20
CA ARG A 133 12.84 20.10 12.33
C ARG A 133 14.14 20.77 11.90
N LYS A 134 14.07 22.00 11.37
CA LYS A 134 15.26 22.78 10.97
C LYS A 134 16.20 23.11 12.14
N TYR A 135 15.64 23.36 13.32
CA TYR A 135 16.41 23.62 14.53
C TYR A 135 17.12 22.34 15.04
N ALA A 136 16.42 21.21 15.06
CA ALA A 136 17.02 19.91 15.39
C ALA A 136 18.09 19.47 14.37
N GLU A 137 17.86 19.68 13.08
CA GLU A 137 18.85 19.46 12.00
C GLU A 137 20.13 20.30 12.23
N SER A 138 19.98 21.54 12.70
CA SER A 138 21.12 22.44 12.98
C SER A 138 21.95 22.06 14.22
N LEU A 139 21.34 21.38 15.21
CA LEU A 139 22.01 20.99 16.45
C LEU A 139 22.61 19.58 16.40
N THR A 140 22.05 18.68 15.59
CA THR A 140 22.42 17.25 15.55
C THR A 140 23.31 16.87 14.35
N GLY A 141 23.68 17.83 13.50
CA GLY A 141 24.48 17.55 12.30
C GLY A 141 23.76 16.64 11.29
N GLY A 142 22.42 16.61 11.33
CA GLY A 142 21.61 15.77 10.43
C GLY A 142 21.35 14.34 10.92
N LEU A 143 21.21 14.12 12.23
CA LEU A 143 20.68 12.83 12.71
C LEU A 143 19.16 12.80 12.53
N ILE A 144 18.70 12.33 11.36
CA ILE A 144 17.30 12.06 11.09
C ILE A 144 16.94 10.76 11.82
N ILE A 145 16.26 10.86 12.95
CA ILE A 145 15.51 9.72 13.50
C ILE A 145 14.22 9.64 12.69
N ASP A 146 14.30 8.96 11.56
CA ASP A 146 13.12 8.52 10.84
C ASP A 146 12.43 7.50 11.76
N SER A 147 11.27 7.86 12.32
CA SER A 147 10.42 6.90 13.02
C SER A 147 9.91 5.81 12.07
N GLY A 148 10.21 5.92 10.76
CA GLY A 148 9.73 5.06 9.69
C GLY A 148 8.23 5.12 9.50
N MET A 149 7.54 5.95 10.28
CA MET A 149 6.10 6.11 10.27
C MET A 149 5.81 7.46 9.63
N GLU A 150 5.39 7.44 8.36
CA GLU A 150 4.72 8.59 7.76
C GLU A 150 3.54 9.03 8.65
N GLU A 151 3.20 10.32 8.60
CA GLU A 151 2.07 10.84 9.36
C GLU A 151 0.80 10.02 9.07
N ILE A 152 0.21 9.46 10.13
CA ILE A 152 -1.07 8.76 10.03
C ILE A 152 -2.10 9.78 9.52
N PRO A 153 -2.84 9.48 8.44
CA PRO A 153 -3.83 10.40 7.91
C PRO A 153 -4.88 10.73 8.99
N SER A 154 -5.35 11.98 9.01
CA SER A 154 -6.32 12.44 10.01
C SER A 154 -7.63 11.65 10.01
N SER A 155 -7.95 11.00 8.89
CA SER A 155 -9.06 10.08 8.73
C SER A 155 -8.81 9.15 7.55
N PHE A 156 -9.16 7.88 7.69
CA PHE A 156 -9.31 6.94 6.58
C PHE A 156 -10.37 5.90 6.93
N THR A 157 -10.94 5.27 5.91
CA THR A 157 -11.86 4.14 6.08
C THR A 157 -11.32 2.94 5.33
N TYR A 158 -11.35 1.78 5.98
CA TYR A 158 -10.86 0.54 5.41
C TYR A 158 -11.98 -0.50 5.41
N HIS A 159 -12.26 -1.06 4.23
CA HIS A 159 -13.30 -2.07 4.01
C HIS A 159 -12.69 -3.34 3.39
N ASN A 160 -12.86 -4.45 4.08
CA ASN A 160 -12.54 -5.78 3.58
C ASN A 160 -13.47 -6.82 4.21
N LYS A 161 -14.62 -7.06 3.56
CA LYS A 161 -15.64 -8.00 4.08
C LYS A 161 -15.46 -9.45 3.61
N THR A 162 -14.66 -9.68 2.57
CA THR A 162 -14.52 -11.01 1.96
C THR A 162 -13.84 -11.97 2.93
N ALA A 163 -14.48 -13.11 3.20
CA ALA A 163 -13.82 -14.20 3.91
C ALA A 163 -12.84 -14.91 2.96
N VAL A 164 -11.60 -15.14 3.42
CA VAL A 164 -10.54 -15.70 2.57
C VAL A 164 -10.15 -17.09 3.04
N SER A 165 -10.09 -18.05 2.13
CA SER A 165 -9.55 -19.39 2.37
C SER A 165 -8.39 -19.64 1.43
N LEU A 166 -7.18 -19.75 1.98
CA LEU A 166 -5.96 -19.96 1.22
C LEU A 166 -5.26 -21.26 1.63
N GLY A 167 -4.77 -22.00 0.63
CA GLY A 167 -4.00 -23.23 0.83
C GLY A 167 -4.20 -24.24 -0.29
N ASP A 168 -3.35 -25.26 -0.33
CA ASP A 168 -3.25 -26.20 -1.46
C ASP A 168 -4.47 -27.11 -1.64
N SER A 169 -5.40 -27.12 -0.68
CA SER A 169 -6.65 -27.88 -0.74
C SER A 169 -7.86 -27.03 -0.38
N SER A 170 -7.77 -25.70 -0.48
CA SER A 170 -8.83 -24.80 -0.02
C SER A 170 -10.14 -24.95 -0.79
N LEU A 171 -10.10 -25.47 -2.02
CA LEU A 171 -11.30 -25.75 -2.81
C LEU A 171 -12.25 -26.73 -2.14
N GLU A 172 -11.75 -27.65 -1.31
CA GLU A 172 -12.53 -28.65 -0.58
C GLU A 172 -13.47 -28.02 0.48
N LYS A 173 -13.33 -26.71 0.75
CA LYS A 173 -14.29 -25.96 1.58
C LYS A 173 -15.56 -25.56 0.84
N LEU A 174 -15.56 -25.59 -0.49
CA LEU A 174 -16.68 -25.13 -1.31
C LEU A 174 -18.03 -25.79 -0.95
N PRO A 175 -18.15 -27.13 -0.76
CA PRO A 175 -19.45 -27.74 -0.47
C PRO A 175 -20.07 -27.22 0.84
N ARG A 176 -19.22 -27.01 1.85
CA ARG A 176 -19.63 -26.42 3.14
C ARG A 176 -20.07 -24.97 2.95
N LEU A 177 -19.32 -24.16 2.21
CA LEU A 177 -19.65 -22.76 1.95
C LEU A 177 -20.97 -22.62 1.18
N LEU A 178 -21.22 -23.46 0.18
CA LEU A 178 -22.50 -23.50 -0.53
C LEU A 178 -23.66 -23.75 0.44
N SER A 179 -23.48 -24.69 1.38
CA SER A 179 -24.49 -25.00 2.39
C SER A 179 -24.72 -23.87 3.39
N GLU A 180 -23.66 -23.27 3.92
CA GLU A 180 -23.72 -22.15 4.88
C GLU A 180 -24.34 -20.89 4.27
N ARG A 181 -24.14 -20.67 2.96
CA ARG A 181 -24.71 -19.54 2.21
C ARG A 181 -26.06 -19.84 1.58
N GLY A 182 -26.61 -21.04 1.77
CA GLY A 182 -27.91 -21.44 1.24
C GLY A 182 -27.97 -21.60 -0.28
N ILE A 183 -26.82 -21.79 -0.95
CA ILE A 183 -26.71 -21.98 -2.40
C ILE A 183 -27.04 -23.44 -2.74
N ARG A 184 -28.10 -23.63 -3.54
CA ARG A 184 -28.57 -24.95 -4.00
C ARG A 184 -28.34 -25.16 -5.49
N LYS A 185 -28.47 -24.11 -6.30
CA LYS A 185 -28.20 -24.12 -7.74
C LYS A 185 -27.39 -22.87 -8.12
N PRO A 186 -26.04 -22.93 -8.09
CA PRO A 186 -25.23 -21.80 -8.49
C PRO A 186 -25.22 -21.61 -10.01
N LEU A 187 -25.04 -20.35 -10.42
CA LEU A 187 -24.49 -20.04 -11.73
C LEU A 187 -22.95 -20.12 -11.65
N LEU A 188 -22.38 -21.14 -12.29
CA LEU A 188 -20.94 -21.33 -12.41
C LEU A 188 -20.43 -20.63 -13.68
N LEU A 189 -19.54 -19.67 -13.47
CA LEU A 189 -18.95 -18.83 -14.50
C LEU A 189 -17.47 -19.16 -14.67
N THR A 190 -17.04 -19.40 -15.91
CA THR A 190 -15.65 -19.65 -16.25
C THR A 190 -15.34 -19.28 -17.71
N ASP A 191 -14.11 -19.53 -18.15
CA ASP A 191 -13.65 -19.28 -19.51
C ASP A 191 -13.15 -20.56 -20.21
N ARG A 192 -13.03 -20.49 -21.54
CA ARG A 192 -12.61 -21.62 -22.37
C ARG A 192 -11.19 -22.09 -22.07
N GLY A 193 -10.32 -21.19 -21.59
CA GLY A 193 -8.95 -21.51 -21.20
C GLY A 193 -8.95 -22.49 -20.03
N ILE A 194 -9.72 -22.19 -18.98
CA ILE A 194 -9.88 -23.05 -17.80
C ILE A 194 -10.47 -24.41 -18.15
N VAL A 195 -11.47 -24.45 -19.02
CA VAL A 195 -12.04 -25.73 -19.51
C VAL A 195 -10.99 -26.52 -20.29
N SER A 196 -10.23 -25.87 -21.18
CA SER A 196 -9.24 -26.55 -22.03
C SER A 196 -8.10 -27.20 -21.26
N VAL A 197 -7.78 -26.69 -20.06
CA VAL A 197 -6.74 -27.26 -19.18
C VAL A 197 -7.29 -28.22 -18.12
N GLY A 198 -8.58 -28.58 -18.19
CA GLY A 198 -9.20 -29.57 -17.31
C GLY A 198 -9.46 -29.10 -15.87
N LEU A 199 -9.34 -27.79 -15.60
CA LEU A 199 -9.51 -27.25 -14.25
C LEU A 199 -10.98 -27.16 -13.82
N LEU A 200 -11.94 -27.17 -14.77
CA LEU A 200 -13.37 -27.17 -14.46
C LEU A 200 -13.79 -28.38 -13.61
N ASP A 201 -13.13 -29.53 -13.82
CA ASP A 201 -13.42 -30.77 -13.09
C ASP A 201 -13.13 -30.64 -11.59
N PHE A 202 -12.13 -29.85 -11.21
CA PHE A 202 -11.82 -29.59 -9.80
C PHE A 202 -12.99 -28.93 -9.08
N VAL A 203 -13.61 -27.92 -9.70
CA VAL A 203 -14.71 -27.16 -9.10
C VAL A 203 -16.02 -27.95 -9.15
N THR A 204 -16.32 -28.57 -10.29
CA THR A 204 -17.56 -29.34 -10.44
C THR A 204 -17.60 -30.59 -9.55
N ALA A 205 -16.45 -31.22 -9.28
CA ALA A 205 -16.34 -32.30 -8.29
C ALA A 205 -16.77 -31.85 -6.88
N GLN A 206 -16.54 -30.59 -6.51
CA GLN A 206 -16.95 -30.04 -5.20
C GLN A 206 -18.43 -29.63 -5.14
N LEU A 207 -19.19 -29.77 -6.22
CA LEU A 207 -20.63 -29.50 -6.17
C LEU A 207 -21.42 -30.66 -5.58
N GLU A 208 -20.80 -31.83 -5.36
CA GLU A 208 -21.43 -33.00 -4.71
C GLU A 208 -22.78 -33.42 -5.32
N GLY A 209 -22.89 -33.29 -6.65
CA GLY A 209 -24.12 -33.61 -7.39
C GLY A 209 -25.23 -32.54 -7.30
N ARG A 210 -24.96 -31.36 -6.70
CA ARG A 210 -25.88 -30.21 -6.77
C ARG A 210 -26.10 -29.80 -8.22
N PRO A 211 -27.33 -29.44 -8.62
CA PRO A 211 -27.57 -28.87 -9.93
C PRO A 211 -26.82 -27.53 -10.04
N TYR A 212 -26.36 -27.17 -11.23
CA TYR A 212 -25.75 -25.87 -11.51
C TYR A 212 -26.04 -25.45 -12.95
N ALA A 213 -26.08 -24.14 -13.20
CA ALA A 213 -26.01 -23.59 -14.54
C ALA A 213 -24.55 -23.28 -14.86
N LEU A 214 -24.08 -23.59 -16.07
CA LEU A 214 -22.70 -23.34 -16.48
C LEU A 214 -22.66 -22.37 -17.66
N PHE A 215 -21.80 -21.36 -17.56
CA PHE A 215 -21.32 -20.62 -18.70
C PHE A 215 -19.79 -20.58 -18.70
N SER A 216 -19.18 -21.10 -19.75
CA SER A 216 -17.74 -21.31 -19.87
C SER A 216 -17.08 -20.52 -21.00
N GLU A 217 -17.77 -19.52 -21.55
CA GLU A 217 -17.31 -18.77 -22.72
C GLU A 217 -17.02 -17.30 -22.43
N ILE A 218 -16.66 -16.97 -21.19
CA ILE A 218 -16.33 -15.59 -20.82
C ILE A 218 -15.08 -15.15 -21.60
N PRO A 219 -15.17 -14.08 -22.41
CA PRO A 219 -14.02 -13.54 -23.10
C PRO A 219 -13.13 -12.71 -22.15
N PRO A 220 -11.87 -12.42 -22.54
CA PRO A 220 -11.09 -11.38 -21.87
C PRO A 220 -11.85 -10.05 -21.79
N ASP A 221 -11.54 -9.26 -20.76
CA ASP A 221 -12.05 -7.90 -20.52
C ASP A 221 -13.56 -7.75 -20.19
N SER A 222 -14.27 -8.81 -19.81
CA SER A 222 -15.61 -8.73 -19.16
C SER A 222 -16.63 -7.85 -19.90
N ARG A 223 -17.14 -8.29 -21.05
CA ARG A 223 -18.04 -7.46 -21.87
C ARG A 223 -19.43 -7.31 -21.26
N ILE A 224 -20.01 -6.12 -21.39
CA ILE A 224 -21.33 -5.79 -20.84
C ILE A 224 -22.47 -6.63 -21.43
N ASP A 225 -22.41 -6.95 -22.73
CA ASP A 225 -23.42 -7.78 -23.41
C ASP A 225 -23.47 -9.20 -22.84
N ILE A 226 -22.30 -9.76 -22.50
CA ILE A 226 -22.17 -11.04 -21.81
C ILE A 226 -22.74 -10.95 -20.39
N VAL A 227 -22.41 -9.90 -19.63
CA VAL A 227 -22.96 -9.71 -18.27
C VAL A 227 -24.49 -9.66 -18.28
N ASN A 228 -25.08 -8.85 -19.17
CA ASN A 228 -26.53 -8.73 -19.27
C ASN A 228 -27.18 -10.09 -19.65
N SER A 229 -26.60 -10.81 -20.62
CA SER A 229 -27.08 -12.15 -21.02
C SER A 229 -26.98 -13.19 -19.89
N LEU A 230 -25.94 -13.10 -19.06
CA LEU A 230 -25.75 -13.99 -17.93
C LEU A 230 -26.70 -13.70 -16.77
N ALA A 231 -27.11 -12.45 -16.58
CA ALA A 231 -28.17 -12.11 -15.64
C ALA A 231 -29.52 -12.73 -16.06
N GLU A 232 -29.85 -12.68 -17.35
CA GLU A 232 -31.04 -13.38 -17.88
C GLU A 232 -30.94 -14.90 -17.67
N LEU A 233 -29.75 -15.48 -17.89
CA LEU A 233 -29.51 -16.90 -17.64
C LEU A 233 -29.67 -17.26 -16.16
N TYR A 234 -29.15 -16.43 -15.25
CA TYR A 234 -29.29 -16.60 -13.80
C TYR A 234 -30.76 -16.72 -13.41
N GLU A 235 -31.60 -15.79 -13.88
CA GLU A 235 -33.05 -15.78 -13.60
C GLU A 235 -33.76 -16.97 -14.24
N LYS A 236 -33.50 -17.22 -15.53
CA LYS A 236 -34.12 -18.31 -16.30
C LYS A 236 -33.86 -19.68 -15.68
N GLU A 237 -32.63 -19.91 -15.22
CA GLU A 237 -32.24 -21.17 -14.58
C GLU A 237 -32.61 -21.24 -13.10
N SER A 238 -33.21 -20.17 -12.54
CA SER A 238 -33.57 -20.06 -11.13
C SER A 238 -32.37 -20.30 -10.21
N CYS A 239 -31.24 -19.69 -10.54
CA CYS A 239 -30.03 -19.78 -9.73
C CYS A 239 -30.20 -19.02 -8.40
N ASP A 240 -29.49 -19.46 -7.36
CA ASP A 240 -29.55 -18.85 -6.01
C ASP A 240 -28.17 -18.45 -5.44
N GLY A 241 -27.14 -18.45 -6.29
CA GLY A 241 -25.80 -17.98 -5.97
C GLY A 241 -24.92 -17.95 -7.22
N ILE A 242 -23.76 -17.31 -7.12
CA ILE A 242 -22.79 -17.23 -8.22
C ILE A 242 -21.46 -17.81 -7.76
N ILE A 243 -20.86 -18.66 -8.59
CA ILE A 243 -19.47 -19.11 -8.46
C ILE A 243 -18.70 -18.54 -9.65
N ALA A 244 -17.80 -17.60 -9.40
CA ALA A 244 -16.90 -17.08 -10.42
C ALA A 244 -15.56 -17.79 -10.32
N PHE A 245 -15.22 -18.61 -11.32
CA PHE A 245 -14.04 -19.46 -11.34
C PHE A 245 -13.16 -19.18 -12.56
N GLY A 246 -12.08 -18.42 -12.37
CA GLY A 246 -11.21 -18.03 -13.46
C GLY A 246 -10.27 -16.88 -13.10
N GLY A 247 -9.71 -16.23 -14.12
CA GLY A 247 -8.90 -15.03 -13.96
C GLY A 247 -9.76 -13.77 -13.73
N GLY A 248 -9.11 -12.61 -13.68
CA GLY A 248 -9.78 -11.32 -13.41
C GLY A 248 -11.02 -11.04 -14.26
N SER A 249 -11.02 -11.40 -15.54
CA SER A 249 -12.20 -11.20 -16.41
C SER A 249 -13.41 -12.03 -16.00
N VAL A 250 -13.19 -13.27 -15.54
CA VAL A 250 -14.29 -14.11 -15.02
C VAL A 250 -14.81 -13.55 -13.70
N LEU A 251 -13.91 -13.12 -12.81
CA LEU A 251 -14.27 -12.56 -11.50
C LEU A 251 -15.07 -11.26 -11.65
N ASP A 252 -14.62 -10.35 -12.52
CA ASP A 252 -15.32 -9.09 -12.79
C ASP A 252 -16.65 -9.33 -13.51
N THR A 253 -16.71 -10.28 -14.45
CA THR A 253 -17.99 -10.70 -15.05
C THR A 253 -18.96 -11.23 -13.98
N GLY A 254 -18.47 -12.05 -13.04
CA GLY A 254 -19.26 -12.54 -11.91
C GLY A 254 -19.81 -11.43 -11.02
N LYS A 255 -18.99 -10.41 -10.70
CA LYS A 255 -19.45 -9.21 -9.99
C LYS A 255 -20.45 -8.40 -10.80
N GLY A 256 -20.26 -8.29 -12.11
CA GLY A 256 -21.19 -7.61 -13.02
C GLY A 256 -22.57 -8.28 -13.02
N VAL A 257 -22.61 -9.61 -13.13
CA VAL A 257 -23.87 -10.40 -13.06
C VAL A 257 -24.49 -10.25 -11.67
N TRP A 258 -23.67 -10.35 -10.62
CA TRP A 258 -24.11 -10.18 -9.25
C TRP A 258 -24.77 -8.83 -9.00
N LEU A 259 -24.16 -7.75 -9.51
CA LEU A 259 -24.69 -6.40 -9.44
C LEU A 259 -25.96 -6.26 -10.27
N ASN A 260 -25.97 -6.76 -11.51
CA ASN A 260 -27.11 -6.68 -12.42
C ASN A 260 -28.36 -7.31 -11.79
N VAL A 261 -28.26 -8.57 -11.37
CA VAL A 261 -29.37 -9.34 -10.80
C VAL A 261 -29.83 -8.73 -9.47
N SER A 262 -28.89 -8.34 -8.59
CA SER A 262 -29.24 -7.76 -7.28
C SER A 262 -29.96 -6.40 -7.41
N MET A 263 -29.67 -5.66 -8.48
CA MET A 263 -30.29 -4.37 -8.77
C MET A 263 -31.57 -4.49 -9.62
N GLY A 264 -31.84 -5.66 -10.19
CA GLY A 264 -32.99 -5.89 -11.07
C GLY A 264 -32.98 -5.00 -12.32
N VAL A 265 -31.80 -4.68 -12.84
CA VAL A 265 -31.65 -3.86 -14.05
C VAL A 265 -31.45 -4.72 -15.28
N LYS A 266 -32.01 -4.30 -16.42
CA LYS A 266 -31.79 -5.02 -17.69
C LYS A 266 -30.44 -4.72 -18.33
N ASP A 267 -29.93 -3.51 -18.10
CA ASP A 267 -28.68 -3.05 -18.67
C ASP A 267 -27.82 -2.41 -17.59
N LEU A 268 -26.65 -3.00 -17.35
CA LEU A 268 -25.70 -2.52 -16.35
C LEU A 268 -25.24 -1.08 -16.60
N ASN A 269 -25.29 -0.60 -17.86
CA ASN A 269 -24.98 0.79 -18.21
C ASN A 269 -25.86 1.79 -17.45
N SER A 270 -27.09 1.41 -17.05
CA SER A 270 -27.99 2.29 -16.30
C SER A 270 -27.52 2.60 -14.89
N LEU A 271 -26.54 1.85 -14.36
CA LEU A 271 -25.99 2.03 -13.02
C LEU A 271 -24.73 2.92 -13.01
N ILE A 272 -24.21 3.32 -14.17
CA ILE A 272 -23.03 4.20 -14.20
C ILE A 272 -23.39 5.54 -13.58
N GLY A 273 -22.53 6.01 -12.67
CA GLY A 273 -22.71 7.29 -11.99
C GLY A 273 -23.80 7.26 -10.92
N SER A 274 -24.42 6.11 -10.62
CA SER A 274 -25.48 6.00 -9.62
C SER A 274 -25.00 6.30 -8.19
N GLY A 275 -23.68 6.34 -7.94
CA GLY A 275 -23.05 6.73 -6.68
C GLY A 275 -23.37 5.83 -5.47
N PHE A 276 -24.33 4.93 -5.62
CA PHE A 276 -24.90 4.11 -4.57
C PHE A 276 -25.21 2.72 -5.12
N ILE A 277 -24.55 1.73 -4.55
CA ILE A 277 -24.86 0.31 -4.72
C ILE A 277 -25.28 -0.19 -3.33
N PRO A 278 -26.52 -0.68 -3.15
CA PRO A 278 -26.99 -1.21 -1.88
C PRO A 278 -26.26 -2.50 -1.52
N THR A 279 -26.52 -3.01 -0.31
CA THR A 279 -26.09 -4.35 0.04
C THR A 279 -26.74 -5.36 -0.90
N LEU A 280 -25.91 -6.18 -1.54
CA LEU A 280 -26.35 -7.19 -2.50
C LEU A 280 -26.77 -8.45 -1.73
N SER A 281 -27.92 -9.03 -2.11
CA SER A 281 -28.60 -10.08 -1.34
C SER A 281 -28.22 -11.50 -1.78
N ILE A 282 -27.64 -11.65 -2.97
CA ILE A 282 -27.23 -12.94 -3.53
C ILE A 282 -25.80 -13.24 -3.09
N PRO A 283 -25.44 -14.49 -2.73
CA PRO A 283 -24.07 -14.82 -2.40
C PRO A 283 -23.18 -14.97 -3.65
N LEU A 284 -21.95 -14.44 -3.60
CA LEU A 284 -20.90 -14.60 -4.61
C LEU A 284 -19.66 -15.26 -4.00
N ILE A 285 -19.26 -16.41 -4.57
CA ILE A 285 -18.00 -17.10 -4.25
C ILE A 285 -17.02 -16.89 -5.41
N ALA A 286 -15.86 -16.32 -5.11
CA ALA A 286 -14.78 -16.08 -6.07
C ALA A 286 -13.66 -17.12 -5.90
N ILE A 287 -13.23 -17.72 -7.01
CA ILE A 287 -12.19 -18.75 -7.05
C ILE A 287 -11.17 -18.34 -8.13
N PRO A 288 -10.14 -17.55 -7.77
CA PRO A 288 -9.15 -17.07 -8.74
C PRO A 288 -8.28 -18.21 -9.27
N THR A 289 -7.99 -18.18 -10.57
CA THR A 289 -7.02 -19.06 -11.25
C THR A 289 -5.78 -18.31 -11.75
N THR A 290 -5.64 -17.04 -11.34
CA THR A 290 -4.49 -16.18 -11.60
C THR A 290 -4.09 -15.45 -10.32
N SER A 291 -2.79 -15.22 -10.15
CA SER A 291 -2.27 -14.37 -9.06
C SER A 291 -1.83 -13.04 -9.65
N GLY A 292 -2.77 -12.10 -9.75
CA GLY A 292 -2.53 -10.74 -10.28
C GLY A 292 -3.55 -9.73 -9.79
N THR A 293 -4.76 -9.80 -10.35
CA THR A 293 -5.78 -8.74 -10.20
C THR A 293 -6.31 -8.54 -8.78
N GLY A 294 -6.24 -9.57 -7.93
CA GLY A 294 -6.86 -9.56 -6.60
C GLY A 294 -8.39 -9.34 -6.62
N SER A 295 -9.04 -9.51 -7.78
CA SER A 295 -10.47 -9.18 -7.93
C SER A 295 -11.37 -10.00 -6.98
N GLU A 296 -10.90 -11.14 -6.48
CA GLU A 296 -11.62 -11.93 -5.48
C GLU A 296 -11.83 -11.21 -4.14
N VAL A 297 -11.11 -10.12 -3.84
CA VAL A 297 -11.24 -9.32 -2.61
C VAL A 297 -11.50 -7.83 -2.85
N THR A 298 -11.48 -7.37 -4.11
CA THR A 298 -11.64 -5.96 -4.41
C THR A 298 -13.09 -5.52 -4.41
N LYS A 299 -13.31 -4.25 -4.10
CA LYS A 299 -14.61 -3.58 -4.13
C LYS A 299 -14.95 -2.96 -5.50
N VAL A 300 -14.18 -3.35 -6.53
CA VAL A 300 -14.25 -2.83 -7.90
C VAL A 300 -14.62 -3.95 -8.86
N ALA A 301 -15.45 -3.64 -9.86
CA ALA A 301 -15.66 -4.46 -11.04
C ALA A 301 -15.40 -3.62 -12.29
N VAL A 302 -14.57 -4.14 -13.20
CA VAL A 302 -14.24 -3.47 -14.47
C VAL A 302 -14.93 -4.22 -15.62
N ILE A 303 -15.89 -3.55 -16.26
CA ILE A 303 -16.71 -4.12 -17.34
C ILE A 303 -16.45 -3.33 -18.63
N SER A 304 -16.12 -4.01 -19.72
CA SER A 304 -15.94 -3.33 -21.01
C SER A 304 -17.28 -3.04 -21.70
N ASP A 305 -17.37 -1.85 -22.30
CA ASP A 305 -18.43 -1.43 -23.22
C ASP A 305 -17.79 -1.19 -24.60
N PRO A 306 -17.66 -2.26 -25.44
CA PRO A 306 -17.00 -2.16 -26.74
C PRO A 306 -17.71 -1.20 -27.69
N GLU A 307 -19.03 -1.07 -27.60
CA GLU A 307 -19.81 -0.17 -28.45
C GLU A 307 -19.43 1.30 -28.22
N LYS A 308 -19.08 1.65 -26.97
CA LYS A 308 -18.64 3.00 -26.59
C LYS A 308 -17.13 3.14 -26.45
N GLY A 309 -16.35 2.09 -26.75
CA GLY A 309 -14.89 2.10 -26.66
C GLY A 309 -14.35 2.46 -25.27
N ARG A 310 -15.02 2.04 -24.19
CA ARG A 310 -14.65 2.42 -22.81
C ARG A 310 -14.71 1.23 -21.84
N LYS A 311 -13.99 1.35 -20.73
CA LYS A 311 -14.14 0.47 -19.55
C LYS A 311 -14.96 1.19 -18.49
N MET A 312 -15.99 0.52 -17.98
CA MET A 312 -16.87 0.97 -16.92
C MET A 312 -16.36 0.47 -15.59
N LEU A 313 -16.13 1.37 -14.64
CA LEU A 313 -15.70 1.02 -13.29
C LEU A 313 -16.88 1.15 -12.33
N PHE A 314 -17.27 0.04 -11.70
CA PHE A 314 -18.19 0.03 -10.58
C PHE A 314 -17.39 -0.12 -9.29
N ASN A 315 -17.51 0.83 -8.38
CA ASN A 315 -16.76 0.85 -7.12
C ASN A 315 -17.74 1.03 -5.95
N SER A 316 -17.80 0.04 -5.07
CA SER A 316 -18.62 0.08 -3.85
C SER A 316 -18.14 -0.96 -2.85
N ASP A 317 -18.12 -0.63 -1.56
CA ASP A 317 -17.81 -1.59 -0.49
C ASP A 317 -18.77 -2.80 -0.49
N ASN A 318 -19.94 -2.68 -1.14
CA ASN A 318 -20.88 -3.78 -1.30
C ASN A 318 -20.49 -4.77 -2.43
N LEU A 319 -19.54 -4.45 -3.30
CA LEU A 319 -19.08 -5.29 -4.43
C LEU A 319 -17.93 -6.26 -4.10
N GLN A 320 -17.51 -6.35 -2.85
CA GLN A 320 -16.57 -7.41 -2.44
C GLN A 320 -17.30 -8.76 -2.37
N PRO A 321 -16.75 -9.86 -2.93
CA PRO A 321 -17.35 -11.20 -2.83
C PRO A 321 -17.56 -11.64 -1.37
N ASP A 322 -18.51 -12.55 -1.12
CA ASP A 322 -18.71 -13.12 0.22
C ASP A 322 -17.55 -13.98 0.66
N HIS A 323 -16.97 -14.74 -0.27
CA HIS A 323 -15.87 -15.64 0.00
C HIS A 323 -14.92 -15.75 -1.18
N ALA A 324 -13.62 -15.75 -0.89
CA ALA A 324 -12.55 -16.00 -1.84
C ALA A 324 -11.85 -17.33 -1.49
N ILE A 325 -11.73 -18.24 -2.45
CA ILE A 325 -11.05 -19.52 -2.30
C ILE A 325 -9.78 -19.55 -3.16
N LEU A 326 -8.63 -19.41 -2.52
CA LEU A 326 -7.31 -19.36 -3.13
C LEU A 326 -6.64 -20.73 -2.99
N ASP A 327 -6.85 -21.58 -3.99
CA ASP A 327 -6.25 -22.91 -4.07
C ASP A 327 -5.06 -22.91 -5.04
N SER A 328 -3.86 -23.16 -4.52
CA SER A 328 -2.60 -23.08 -5.28
C SER A 328 -2.52 -24.10 -6.42
N ARG A 329 -3.29 -25.21 -6.35
CA ARG A 329 -3.37 -26.20 -7.44
C ARG A 329 -4.02 -25.61 -8.69
N LEU A 330 -4.93 -24.65 -8.53
CA LEU A 330 -5.68 -24.03 -9.62
C LEU A 330 -4.87 -23.00 -10.40
N THR A 331 -3.69 -22.61 -9.90
CA THR A 331 -2.75 -21.72 -10.59
C THR A 331 -1.49 -22.44 -11.08
N ALA A 332 -1.27 -23.70 -10.68
CA ALA A 332 -0.08 -24.47 -11.04
C ALA A 332 0.07 -24.69 -12.55
N SER A 333 -1.04 -24.82 -13.30
CA SER A 333 -1.03 -24.97 -14.75
C SER A 333 -0.90 -23.65 -15.51
N LEU A 334 -0.84 -22.50 -14.83
CA LEU A 334 -0.74 -21.20 -15.47
C LEU A 334 0.62 -21.07 -16.18
N PRO A 335 0.65 -20.80 -17.50
CA PRO A 335 1.89 -20.67 -18.26
C PRO A 335 2.87 -19.65 -17.67
N PRO A 336 4.19 -19.87 -17.76
CA PRO A 336 5.22 -18.96 -17.22
C PRO A 336 5.02 -17.49 -17.63
N PHE A 337 4.68 -17.24 -18.89
CA PHE A 337 4.37 -15.90 -19.38
C PHE A 337 3.20 -15.25 -18.63
N LEU A 338 2.08 -15.96 -18.46
CA LEU A 338 0.91 -15.42 -17.75
C LEU A 338 1.25 -15.19 -16.27
N THR A 339 1.94 -16.14 -15.63
CA THR A 339 2.45 -15.98 -14.26
C THR A 339 3.30 -14.72 -14.11
N SER A 340 4.19 -14.44 -15.08
CA SER A 340 5.07 -13.28 -15.04
C SER A 340 4.30 -11.95 -15.09
N ILE A 341 3.35 -11.81 -16.02
CA ILE A 341 2.64 -10.54 -16.21
C ILE A 341 1.57 -10.32 -15.14
N THR A 342 0.94 -11.39 -14.62
CA THR A 342 -0.01 -11.26 -13.50
C THR A 342 0.73 -10.99 -12.19
N GLY A 343 1.91 -11.58 -11.98
CA GLY A 343 2.74 -11.27 -10.82
C GLY A 343 3.18 -9.80 -10.79
N MET A 344 3.59 -9.26 -11.95
CA MET A 344 3.91 -7.84 -12.07
C MET A 344 2.69 -6.92 -11.97
N ASP A 345 1.51 -7.38 -12.39
CA ASP A 345 0.24 -6.68 -12.12
C ASP A 345 -0.01 -6.54 -10.60
N ALA A 346 0.13 -7.63 -9.83
CA ALA A 346 0.05 -7.58 -8.38
C ALA A 346 1.15 -6.69 -7.74
N MET A 347 2.36 -6.69 -8.31
CA MET A 347 3.46 -5.81 -7.87
C MET A 347 3.07 -4.35 -8.05
N THR A 348 2.57 -3.99 -9.24
CA THR A 348 2.12 -2.63 -9.56
C THR A 348 0.98 -2.21 -8.64
N HIS A 349 -0.03 -3.05 -8.41
CA HIS A 349 -1.10 -2.77 -7.45
C HIS A 349 -0.55 -2.40 -6.07
N ALA A 350 0.38 -3.20 -5.55
CA ALA A 350 0.96 -2.96 -4.22
C ALA A 350 1.82 -1.69 -4.19
N VAL A 351 2.66 -1.47 -5.21
CA VAL A 351 3.51 -0.27 -5.30
C VAL A 351 2.68 1.00 -5.41
N GLU A 352 1.64 1.02 -6.26
CA GLU A 352 0.77 2.17 -6.39
C GLU A 352 -0.07 2.41 -5.13
N ALA A 353 -0.61 1.35 -4.50
CA ALA A 353 -1.32 1.49 -3.22
C ALA A 353 -0.44 2.08 -2.10
N PHE A 354 0.86 1.77 -2.10
CA PHE A 354 1.83 2.29 -1.12
C PHE A 354 2.26 3.74 -1.40
N THR A 355 2.13 4.19 -2.65
CA THR A 355 2.69 5.47 -3.11
C THR A 355 1.63 6.53 -3.44
N CYS A 356 0.37 6.14 -3.68
CA CYS A 356 -0.73 7.03 -4.03
C CYS A 356 -1.11 8.02 -2.90
N ILE A 357 -2.02 8.95 -3.20
CA ILE A 357 -2.48 9.95 -2.23
C ILE A 357 -3.49 9.41 -1.20
N ALA A 358 -4.23 8.34 -1.54
CA ALA A 358 -5.22 7.71 -0.66
C ALA A 358 -4.65 6.52 0.12
N LYS A 359 -3.32 6.43 0.20
CA LYS A 359 -2.63 5.45 1.02
C LYS A 359 -3.04 5.56 2.49
N ASN A 360 -2.98 4.45 3.21
CA ASN A 360 -3.31 4.39 4.63
C ASN A 360 -2.49 3.28 5.32
N PRO A 361 -2.31 3.35 6.65
CA PRO A 361 -1.42 2.41 7.34
C PRO A 361 -1.76 0.92 7.17
N LEU A 362 -3.05 0.58 6.99
CA LEU A 362 -3.47 -0.81 6.78
C LEU A 362 -3.11 -1.28 5.36
N SER A 363 -3.46 -0.48 4.35
CA SER A 363 -3.07 -0.75 2.96
C SER A 363 -1.54 -0.79 2.80
N ASP A 364 -0.80 0.08 3.47
CA ASP A 364 0.67 0.10 3.42
C ASP A 364 1.28 -1.22 3.88
N HIS A 365 0.76 -1.78 4.98
CA HIS A 365 1.28 -3.03 5.53
C HIS A 365 0.97 -4.22 4.61
N LEU A 366 -0.23 -4.23 4.01
CA LEU A 366 -0.63 -5.25 3.04
C LEU A 366 0.21 -5.14 1.75
N ALA A 367 0.38 -3.93 1.22
CA ALA A 367 1.20 -3.66 0.06
C ALA A 367 2.66 -4.06 0.30
N TRP A 368 3.24 -3.69 1.44
CA TRP A 368 4.61 -4.08 1.82
C TRP A 368 4.81 -5.59 1.82
N THR A 369 3.89 -6.32 2.46
CA THR A 369 3.96 -7.78 2.54
C THR A 369 3.76 -8.43 1.17
N ALA A 370 2.84 -7.90 0.36
CA ALA A 370 2.65 -8.34 -1.02
C ALA A 370 3.93 -8.19 -1.86
N ILE A 371 4.59 -7.02 -1.79
CA ILE A 371 5.84 -6.76 -2.52
C ILE A 371 6.94 -7.75 -2.11
N CYS A 372 7.12 -7.98 -0.80
CA CYS A 372 8.09 -8.96 -0.31
C CYS A 372 7.82 -10.36 -0.86
N LEU A 373 6.57 -10.84 -0.81
CA LEU A 373 6.21 -12.17 -1.31
C LEU A 373 6.39 -12.28 -2.83
N ILE A 374 6.07 -11.23 -3.59
CA ILE A 374 6.27 -11.24 -5.05
C ILE A 374 7.76 -11.25 -5.38
N ARG A 375 8.57 -10.41 -4.72
CA ARG A 375 10.03 -10.40 -4.86
C ARG A 375 10.62 -11.79 -4.63
N ASP A 376 10.19 -12.47 -3.57
CA ASP A 376 10.79 -13.74 -3.15
C ASP A 376 10.31 -14.95 -3.97
N HIS A 377 9.10 -14.91 -4.53
CA HIS A 377 8.49 -16.10 -5.14
C HIS A 377 8.11 -15.97 -6.63
N LEU A 378 8.09 -14.78 -7.23
CA LEU A 378 7.63 -14.63 -8.62
C LEU A 378 8.54 -15.33 -9.63
N THR A 379 9.85 -15.11 -9.55
CA THR A 379 10.81 -15.76 -10.46
C THR A 379 10.78 -17.28 -10.31
N GLY A 380 10.73 -17.78 -9.07
CA GLY A 380 10.59 -19.20 -8.78
C GLY A 380 9.31 -19.82 -9.34
N ALA A 381 8.17 -19.12 -9.29
CA ALA A 381 6.92 -19.59 -9.92
C ALA A 381 6.96 -19.62 -11.46
N VAL A 382 7.81 -18.79 -12.07
CA VAL A 382 8.01 -18.75 -13.53
C VAL A 382 8.96 -19.87 -13.96
N GLU A 383 10.02 -20.12 -13.19
CA GLU A 383 11.00 -21.18 -13.44
C GLU A 383 10.44 -22.58 -13.16
N ASP A 384 9.70 -22.75 -12.06
CA ASP A 384 9.02 -23.99 -11.69
C ASP A 384 7.51 -23.76 -11.48
N PRO A 385 6.72 -23.76 -12.58
CA PRO A 385 5.28 -23.54 -12.55
C PRO A 385 4.50 -24.49 -11.62
N GLY A 386 5.03 -25.70 -11.37
CA GLY A 386 4.38 -26.71 -10.54
C GLY A 386 4.61 -26.54 -9.04
N ASN A 387 5.49 -25.62 -8.63
CA ASN A 387 5.84 -25.43 -7.23
C ASN A 387 4.73 -24.75 -6.43
N LEU A 388 4.01 -25.53 -5.64
CA LEU A 388 2.87 -25.05 -4.85
C LEU A 388 3.27 -24.03 -3.76
N GLU A 389 4.52 -24.01 -3.29
CA GLU A 389 4.98 -22.99 -2.36
C GLU A 389 4.98 -21.62 -3.02
N HIS A 390 5.61 -21.49 -4.19
CA HIS A 390 5.61 -20.25 -4.94
C HIS A 390 4.19 -19.84 -5.38
N ARG A 391 3.36 -20.80 -5.82
CA ARG A 391 1.96 -20.52 -6.19
C ARG A 391 1.13 -20.02 -5.01
N ARG A 392 1.27 -20.63 -3.83
CA ARG A 392 0.57 -20.23 -2.61
C ARG A 392 1.03 -18.85 -2.11
N ALA A 393 2.33 -18.57 -2.18
CA ALA A 393 2.88 -17.26 -1.84
C ALA A 393 2.38 -16.16 -2.78
N LEU A 394 2.37 -16.40 -4.10
CA LEU A 394 1.82 -15.43 -5.07
C LEU A 394 0.32 -15.24 -4.93
N ALA A 395 -0.44 -16.28 -4.62
CA ALA A 395 -1.87 -16.16 -4.32
C ALA A 395 -2.11 -15.27 -3.09
N ALA A 396 -1.35 -15.46 -2.01
CA ALA A 396 -1.40 -14.59 -0.84
C ALA A 396 -1.02 -13.14 -1.19
N ALA A 397 0.05 -12.96 -1.98
CA ALA A 397 0.54 -11.64 -2.35
C ALA A 397 -0.45 -10.87 -3.21
N SER A 398 -1.04 -11.51 -4.24
CA SER A 398 -2.06 -10.89 -5.08
C SER A 398 -3.31 -10.52 -4.28
N ASN A 399 -3.72 -11.35 -3.33
CA ASN A 399 -4.84 -11.05 -2.43
C ASN A 399 -4.56 -9.85 -1.51
N MET A 400 -3.34 -9.77 -0.95
CA MET A 400 -2.92 -8.64 -0.12
C MET A 400 -2.80 -7.35 -0.95
N ALA A 401 -2.24 -7.42 -2.16
CA ALA A 401 -2.20 -6.31 -3.10
C ALA A 401 -3.62 -5.84 -3.44
N GLY A 402 -4.51 -6.77 -3.76
CA GLY A 402 -5.95 -6.56 -3.98
C GLY A 402 -6.62 -5.81 -2.82
N SER A 403 -6.40 -6.31 -1.61
CA SER A 403 -6.93 -5.72 -0.38
C SER A 403 -6.36 -4.31 -0.10
N ALA A 404 -5.11 -4.05 -0.48
CA ALA A 404 -4.46 -2.74 -0.33
C ALA A 404 -5.02 -1.73 -1.33
N PHE A 405 -4.96 -2.02 -2.63
CA PHE A 405 -5.42 -1.08 -3.66
C PHE A 405 -6.94 -0.93 -3.66
N SER A 406 -7.70 -1.93 -3.20
CA SER A 406 -9.14 -1.76 -3.01
C SER A 406 -9.49 -0.68 -1.97
N ASN A 407 -8.54 -0.25 -1.14
CA ASN A 407 -8.74 0.76 -0.09
C ASN A 407 -7.90 2.02 -0.29
N SER A 408 -6.80 1.94 -1.04
CA SER A 408 -5.92 3.06 -1.37
C SER A 408 -5.99 3.51 -2.82
N MET A 409 -6.67 2.73 -3.67
CA MET A 409 -6.70 2.87 -5.12
C MET A 409 -5.33 2.70 -5.77
N VAL A 410 -5.30 2.91 -7.08
CA VAL A 410 -4.14 2.83 -7.98
C VAL A 410 -3.89 4.20 -8.61
N GLY A 411 -2.77 4.38 -9.29
CA GLY A 411 -2.33 5.67 -9.83
C GLY A 411 -2.17 5.67 -11.34
N LEU A 412 -1.20 6.46 -11.81
CA LEU A 412 -0.99 6.75 -13.22
C LEU A 412 -0.56 5.53 -14.05
N VAL A 413 0.02 4.47 -13.44
CA VAL A 413 0.35 3.23 -14.16
C VAL A 413 -0.94 2.58 -14.67
N HIS A 414 -1.92 2.41 -13.78
CA HIS A 414 -3.23 1.87 -14.15
C HIS A 414 -4.00 2.83 -15.07
N THR A 415 -3.97 4.14 -14.82
CA THR A 415 -4.61 5.16 -15.69
C THR A 415 -4.18 5.00 -17.15
N ILE A 416 -2.88 4.93 -17.41
CA ILE A 416 -2.35 4.82 -18.76
C ILE A 416 -2.63 3.41 -19.30
N GLY A 417 -2.37 2.36 -18.52
CA GLY A 417 -2.52 1.00 -19.01
C GLY A 417 -3.96 0.54 -19.22
N HIS A 418 -4.95 1.09 -18.50
CA HIS A 418 -6.38 0.92 -18.84
C HIS A 418 -6.68 1.44 -20.24
N SER A 419 -6.14 2.62 -20.58
CA SER A 419 -6.32 3.25 -21.88
C SER A 419 -5.65 2.48 -23.00
N VAL A 420 -4.41 2.00 -22.76
CA VAL A 420 -3.70 1.11 -23.69
C VAL A 420 -4.50 -0.19 -23.90
N GLY A 421 -5.02 -0.81 -22.83
CA GLY A 421 -5.82 -2.03 -22.94
C GLY A 421 -7.14 -1.80 -23.69
N ALA A 422 -7.81 -0.67 -23.47
CA ALA A 422 -9.08 -0.35 -24.12
C ALA A 422 -8.93 -0.08 -25.62
N LEU A 423 -7.86 0.62 -26.03
CA LEU A 423 -7.65 1.04 -27.43
C LEU A 423 -6.87 0.03 -28.26
N CYS A 424 -5.86 -0.61 -27.66
CA CYS A 424 -4.91 -1.47 -28.36
C CYS A 424 -5.11 -2.96 -28.05
N HIS A 425 -6.08 -3.32 -27.18
CA HIS A 425 -6.33 -4.70 -26.74
C HIS A 425 -5.08 -5.39 -26.15
N ALA A 426 -4.17 -4.60 -25.57
CA ALA A 426 -2.96 -5.09 -24.94
C ALA A 426 -3.28 -5.81 -23.61
N PRO A 427 -2.61 -6.93 -23.30
CA PRO A 427 -2.79 -7.62 -22.02
C PRO A 427 -2.50 -6.69 -20.82
N HIS A 428 -3.43 -6.63 -19.86
CA HIS A 428 -3.36 -5.68 -18.75
C HIS A 428 -2.04 -5.71 -17.97
N GLY A 429 -1.63 -6.89 -17.48
CA GLY A 429 -0.38 -7.03 -16.72
C GLY A 429 0.88 -6.70 -17.53
N SER A 430 0.86 -6.91 -18.86
CA SER A 430 1.95 -6.48 -19.75
C SER A 430 2.11 -4.96 -19.74
N CYS A 431 0.99 -4.22 -19.82
CA CYS A 431 1.00 -2.77 -19.72
C CYS A 431 1.54 -2.30 -18.36
N MET A 432 1.04 -2.89 -17.26
CA MET A 432 1.47 -2.53 -15.89
C MET A 432 2.97 -2.73 -15.70
N SER A 433 3.51 -3.86 -16.18
CA SER A 433 4.94 -4.19 -16.07
C SER A 433 5.81 -3.10 -16.71
N VAL A 434 5.48 -2.72 -17.95
CA VAL A 434 6.26 -1.77 -18.74
C VAL A 434 6.11 -0.33 -18.24
N LEU A 435 4.90 0.06 -17.83
CA LEU A 435 4.59 1.44 -17.43
C LEU A 435 5.04 1.77 -16.01
N LEU A 436 5.22 0.77 -15.14
CA LEU A 436 5.58 1.00 -13.74
C LEU A 436 6.88 1.82 -13.58
N PRO A 437 8.04 1.42 -14.14
CA PRO A 437 9.27 2.20 -13.96
C PRO A 437 9.21 3.66 -14.43
N PRO A 438 8.73 4.01 -15.65
CA PRO A 438 8.69 5.40 -16.10
C PRO A 438 7.69 6.25 -15.31
N VAL A 439 6.55 5.70 -14.89
CA VAL A 439 5.61 6.43 -14.02
C VAL A 439 6.21 6.70 -12.64
N LEU A 440 6.96 5.75 -12.05
CA LEU A 440 7.65 6.00 -10.79
C LEU A 440 8.71 7.10 -10.94
N ARG A 441 9.42 7.17 -12.08
CA ARG A 441 10.36 8.27 -12.37
C ARG A 441 9.65 9.61 -12.46
N TYR A 442 8.50 9.66 -13.13
CA TYR A 442 7.66 10.85 -13.19
C TYR A 442 7.19 11.31 -11.80
N ASN A 443 6.78 10.39 -10.93
CA ASN A 443 6.31 10.70 -9.59
C ASN A 443 7.43 10.97 -8.57
N LYS A 444 8.68 10.57 -8.89
CA LYS A 444 9.79 10.40 -7.93
C LYS A 444 9.97 11.59 -6.99
N ASP A 445 10.03 12.81 -7.51
CA ASP A 445 10.30 14.00 -6.70
C ASP A 445 9.25 14.24 -5.60
N THR A 446 8.02 13.76 -5.80
CA THR A 446 6.93 13.87 -4.82
C THR A 446 6.90 12.69 -3.85
N ILE A 447 7.34 11.50 -4.27
CA ILE A 447 7.27 10.27 -3.47
C ILE A 447 8.63 9.70 -3.09
N GLU A 448 9.70 10.48 -3.19
CA GLU A 448 11.08 10.03 -2.95
C GLU A 448 11.23 9.32 -1.60
N PRO A 449 10.76 9.86 -0.46
CA PRO A 449 10.89 9.16 0.82
C PRO A 449 10.20 7.79 0.84
N ARG A 450 9.05 7.69 0.15
CA ARG A 450 8.29 6.43 0.03
C ARG A 450 9.04 5.41 -0.81
N LEU A 451 9.56 5.82 -1.96
CA LEU A 451 10.35 4.96 -2.83
C LEU A 451 11.65 4.52 -2.15
N SER A 452 12.30 5.42 -1.42
CA SER A 452 13.50 5.13 -0.65
C SER A 452 13.24 4.09 0.43
N ARG A 453 12.10 4.15 1.12
CA ARG A 453 11.65 3.11 2.07
C ARG A 453 11.30 1.79 1.37
N LEU A 454 10.62 1.88 0.23
CA LEU A 454 10.13 0.72 -0.51
C LEU A 454 11.26 -0.19 -1.02
N LEU A 455 12.48 0.31 -1.14
CA LEU A 455 13.65 -0.47 -1.55
C LEU A 455 13.84 -1.73 -0.70
N GLU A 456 13.60 -1.66 0.62
CA GLU A 456 13.73 -2.84 1.49
C GLU A 456 12.72 -3.93 1.12
N ALA A 457 11.48 -3.56 0.79
CA ALA A 457 10.48 -4.52 0.32
C ALA A 457 10.81 -5.04 -1.08
N VAL A 458 11.27 -4.18 -1.99
CA VAL A 458 11.53 -4.55 -3.40
C VAL A 458 12.81 -5.37 -3.57
N ALA A 459 13.87 -5.10 -2.80
CA ALA A 459 15.19 -5.68 -2.99
C ALA A 459 15.77 -6.38 -1.74
N GLY A 460 15.08 -6.31 -0.61
CA GLY A 460 15.51 -6.90 0.65
C GLY A 460 16.40 -5.97 1.48
N LYS A 461 16.50 -6.29 2.77
CA LYS A 461 17.22 -5.48 3.77
C LYS A 461 18.70 -5.26 3.43
N THR A 462 19.38 -6.27 2.89
CA THR A 462 20.80 -6.17 2.53
C THR A 462 21.04 -5.10 1.48
N VAL A 463 20.22 -5.05 0.41
CA VAL A 463 20.34 -4.03 -0.63
C VAL A 463 19.99 -2.65 -0.08
N TYR A 464 18.97 -2.56 0.76
CA TYR A 464 18.59 -1.31 1.42
C TYR A 464 19.71 -0.72 2.30
N ASP A 465 20.33 -1.54 3.15
CA ASP A 465 21.39 -1.12 4.07
C ASP A 465 22.67 -0.70 3.31
N GLN A 466 22.96 -1.34 2.18
CA GLN A 466 24.11 -1.04 1.34
C GLN A 466 23.90 0.16 0.40
N THR A 467 22.66 0.55 0.13
CA THR A 467 22.34 1.65 -0.77
C THR A 467 22.32 2.97 0.00
N PRO A 468 23.14 3.98 -0.37
CA PRO A 468 23.10 5.31 0.22
C PRO A 468 21.70 5.91 0.16
N ALA A 469 21.28 6.61 1.22
CA ALA A 469 19.90 7.08 1.39
C ALA A 469 19.39 7.87 0.17
N GLU A 470 20.22 8.77 -0.36
CA GLU A 470 19.93 9.63 -1.51
C GLU A 470 19.79 8.88 -2.85
N LYS A 471 20.20 7.60 -2.91
CA LYS A 471 20.09 6.75 -4.10
C LYS A 471 18.98 5.71 -3.99
N ARG A 472 18.32 5.57 -2.83
CA ARG A 472 17.38 4.47 -2.59
C ARG A 472 16.16 4.54 -3.49
N ALA A 473 15.59 5.72 -3.69
CA ALA A 473 14.45 5.90 -4.60
C ALA A 473 14.77 5.48 -6.04
N ASP A 474 15.93 5.89 -6.58
CA ASP A 474 16.38 5.44 -7.92
C ASP A 474 16.59 3.95 -7.95
N ARG A 475 17.26 3.41 -6.92
CA ARG A 475 17.52 1.99 -6.81
C ARG A 475 16.23 1.16 -6.78
N THR A 476 15.18 1.62 -6.11
CA THR A 476 13.85 0.96 -6.13
C THR A 476 13.31 0.82 -7.55
N ILE A 477 13.41 1.89 -8.35
CA ILE A 477 12.95 1.90 -9.75
C ILE A 477 13.82 0.97 -10.61
N GLU A 478 15.14 0.99 -10.40
CA GLU A 478 16.09 0.09 -11.07
C GLU A 478 15.79 -1.38 -10.79
N GLU A 479 15.49 -1.74 -9.55
CA GLU A 479 15.19 -3.13 -9.14
C GLU A 479 13.87 -3.62 -9.74
N LEU A 480 12.83 -2.78 -9.76
CA LEU A 480 11.57 -3.11 -10.44
C LEU A 480 11.76 -3.27 -11.94
N HIS A 481 12.57 -2.41 -12.57
CA HIS A 481 12.91 -2.56 -13.98
C HIS A 481 13.76 -3.83 -14.23
N GLY A 482 14.72 -4.12 -13.35
CA GLY A 482 15.54 -5.34 -13.37
C GLY A 482 14.70 -6.61 -13.27
N MET A 483 13.64 -6.59 -12.46
CA MET A 483 12.68 -7.69 -12.37
C MET A 483 11.98 -7.95 -13.71
N ASN A 484 11.53 -6.90 -14.43
CA ASN A 484 10.97 -7.06 -15.78
C ASN A 484 11.96 -7.70 -16.76
N LEU A 485 13.23 -7.25 -16.73
CA LEU A 485 14.29 -7.82 -17.58
C LEU A 485 14.55 -9.29 -17.25
N LYS A 486 14.56 -9.65 -15.96
CA LYS A 486 14.71 -11.04 -15.52
C LYS A 486 13.53 -11.90 -15.99
N LEU A 487 12.30 -11.41 -15.84
CA LEU A 487 11.11 -12.12 -16.31
C LEU A 487 11.10 -12.26 -17.84
N LYS A 488 11.59 -11.26 -18.57
CA LYS A 488 11.79 -11.34 -20.03
C LYS A 488 12.75 -12.47 -20.40
N GLU A 489 13.88 -12.60 -19.70
CA GLU A 489 14.81 -13.72 -19.89
C GLU A 489 14.13 -15.06 -19.61
N LEU A 490 13.52 -15.23 -18.43
CA LEU A 490 12.91 -16.48 -17.98
C LEU A 490 11.75 -16.96 -18.86
N THR A 491 11.06 -16.02 -19.52
CA THR A 491 9.94 -16.34 -20.41
C THR A 491 10.33 -16.41 -21.89
N GLY A 492 11.63 -16.40 -22.21
CA GLY A 492 12.11 -16.47 -23.59
C GLY A 492 11.71 -15.26 -24.44
N GLY A 493 11.63 -14.08 -23.83
CA GLY A 493 11.27 -12.83 -24.48
C GLY A 493 9.77 -12.52 -24.52
N ARG A 494 8.91 -13.38 -23.94
CA ARG A 494 7.45 -13.17 -23.96
C ARG A 494 6.99 -12.10 -22.98
N HIS A 495 7.61 -11.99 -21.80
CA HIS A 495 7.36 -10.87 -20.89
C HIS A 495 7.95 -9.59 -21.50
N PRO A 496 7.16 -8.51 -21.63
CA PRO A 496 7.60 -7.31 -22.31
C PRO A 496 8.50 -6.45 -21.42
N SER A 497 9.51 -5.81 -22.03
CA SER A 497 10.33 -4.78 -21.38
C SER A 497 10.06 -3.37 -21.91
N SER A 498 9.36 -3.25 -23.05
CA SER A 498 8.86 -2.00 -23.60
C SER A 498 7.50 -2.21 -24.28
N LEU A 499 6.81 -1.12 -24.61
CA LEU A 499 5.49 -1.17 -25.27
C LEU A 499 5.59 -1.83 -26.67
N LYS A 500 6.74 -1.73 -27.34
CA LYS A 500 7.02 -2.42 -28.62
C LYS A 500 7.07 -3.94 -28.51
N ASP A 501 7.40 -4.46 -27.33
CA ASP A 501 7.46 -5.90 -27.08
C ASP A 501 6.05 -6.51 -26.97
N ILE A 502 5.03 -5.69 -26.76
CA ILE A 502 3.64 -6.14 -26.62
C ILE A 502 3.06 -6.38 -28.03
N LYS A 503 2.95 -7.66 -28.39
CA LYS A 503 2.59 -8.10 -29.73
C LYS A 503 1.32 -8.96 -29.74
N ASN A 504 0.63 -8.98 -30.87
CA ASN A 504 -0.45 -9.93 -31.14
C ASN A 504 0.11 -11.34 -31.40
N ARG A 505 -0.76 -12.30 -31.71
CA ARG A 505 -0.37 -13.70 -31.96
C ARG A 505 0.46 -13.85 -33.23
N GLU A 506 0.29 -12.92 -34.16
CA GLU A 506 0.97 -12.82 -35.45
C GLU A 506 2.35 -12.13 -35.32
N GLY A 507 2.69 -11.63 -34.13
CA GLY A 507 3.98 -10.99 -33.85
C GLY A 507 4.04 -9.49 -34.20
N GLU A 508 2.92 -8.90 -34.59
CA GLU A 508 2.81 -7.47 -34.89
C GLU A 508 2.64 -6.67 -33.58
N PRO A 509 3.26 -5.48 -33.46
CA PRO A 509 3.08 -4.60 -32.31
C PRO A 509 1.61 -4.20 -32.16
N LEU A 510 1.05 -4.38 -30.96
CA LEU A 510 -0.31 -3.92 -30.64
C LEU A 510 -0.38 -2.40 -30.45
N ILE A 511 0.75 -1.77 -30.12
CA ILE A 511 0.83 -0.38 -29.73
C ILE A 511 1.86 0.30 -30.64
N ARG A 512 1.48 1.42 -31.26
CA ARG A 512 2.32 2.22 -32.15
C ARG A 512 2.38 3.66 -31.65
N GLU A 513 3.41 4.41 -32.06
CA GLU A 513 3.55 5.82 -31.66
C GLU A 513 2.35 6.69 -32.13
N GLU A 514 1.72 6.32 -33.24
CA GLU A 514 0.51 6.98 -33.75
C GLU A 514 -0.69 6.88 -32.79
N ASP A 515 -0.72 5.85 -31.93
CA ASP A 515 -1.79 5.64 -30.94
C ASP A 515 -1.64 6.53 -29.70
N PHE A 516 -0.44 7.08 -29.45
CA PHE A 516 -0.11 7.74 -28.18
C PHE A 516 -1.00 8.93 -27.87
N ASN A 517 -1.40 9.70 -28.88
CA ASN A 517 -2.30 10.83 -28.69
C ASN A 517 -3.67 10.38 -28.17
N MET A 518 -4.23 9.31 -28.75
CA MET A 518 -5.54 8.77 -28.36
C MET A 518 -5.47 8.10 -26.98
N ILE A 519 -4.37 7.38 -26.69
CA ILE A 519 -4.11 6.80 -25.37
C ILE A 519 -4.05 7.90 -24.32
N ALA A 520 -3.30 8.97 -24.56
CA ALA A 520 -3.17 10.07 -23.61
C ALA A 520 -4.49 10.83 -23.39
N GLU A 521 -5.30 11.02 -24.44
CA GLU A 521 -6.64 11.63 -24.31
C GLU A 521 -7.59 10.75 -23.50
N THR A 522 -7.59 9.44 -23.76
CA THR A 522 -8.44 8.48 -23.05
C THR A 522 -8.05 8.38 -21.57
N ALA A 523 -6.74 8.41 -21.28
CA ALA A 523 -6.21 8.32 -19.92
C ALA A 523 -6.65 9.47 -19.02
N LEU A 524 -6.88 10.67 -19.57
CA LEU A 524 -7.40 11.80 -18.79
C LEU A 524 -8.84 11.58 -18.28
N GLY A 525 -9.58 10.67 -18.90
CA GLY A 525 -10.93 10.30 -18.48
C GLY A 525 -10.98 9.17 -17.44
N ASP A 526 -9.85 8.54 -17.12
CA ASP A 526 -9.80 7.43 -16.17
C ASP A 526 -9.77 7.95 -14.73
N GLY A 527 -10.68 7.47 -13.88
CA GLY A 527 -10.84 7.93 -12.50
C GLY A 527 -9.64 7.63 -11.59
N SER A 528 -8.76 6.69 -11.95
CA SER A 528 -7.55 6.38 -11.18
C SER A 528 -6.55 7.54 -11.19
N ILE A 529 -6.60 8.43 -12.18
CA ILE A 529 -5.67 9.57 -12.30
C ILE A 529 -5.72 10.48 -11.07
N ILE A 530 -6.88 10.57 -10.42
CA ILE A 530 -7.14 11.40 -9.25
C ILE A 530 -6.27 10.97 -8.06
N TYR A 531 -5.90 9.68 -7.98
CA TYR A 531 -5.15 9.15 -6.86
C TYR A 531 -3.63 9.22 -7.06
N ASN A 532 -3.17 9.61 -8.25
CA ASN A 532 -1.76 9.74 -8.52
C ASN A 532 -1.14 10.89 -7.70
N PRO A 533 0.07 10.75 -7.14
CA PRO A 533 0.71 11.79 -6.33
C PRO A 533 0.99 13.09 -7.08
N VAL A 534 1.15 13.02 -8.40
CA VAL A 534 1.44 14.16 -9.27
C VAL A 534 0.32 14.30 -10.30
N GLU A 535 -0.22 15.50 -10.45
CA GLU A 535 -1.24 15.77 -11.47
C GLU A 535 -0.63 15.63 -12.87
N ALA A 536 -1.16 14.69 -13.67
CA ALA A 536 -0.66 14.40 -15.01
C ALA A 536 -1.48 15.10 -16.09
N ARG A 537 -0.81 15.85 -16.96
CA ARG A 537 -1.40 16.43 -18.17
C ARG A 537 -1.14 15.50 -19.36
N LYS A 538 -1.86 15.73 -20.47
CA LYS A 538 -1.65 14.99 -21.73
C LYS A 538 -0.17 14.95 -22.15
N THR A 539 0.54 16.06 -22.03
CA THR A 539 1.97 16.16 -22.40
C THR A 539 2.86 15.26 -21.56
N ASP A 540 2.52 15.09 -20.28
CA ASP A 540 3.27 14.27 -19.33
C ASP A 540 3.04 12.79 -19.64
N ILE A 541 1.80 12.39 -19.92
CA ILE A 541 1.44 11.02 -20.36
C ILE A 541 2.13 10.67 -21.69
N LEU A 542 2.18 11.59 -22.65
CA LEU A 542 2.90 11.40 -23.91
C LEU A 542 4.41 11.19 -23.69
N ALA A 543 5.02 11.88 -22.72
CA ALA A 543 6.43 11.68 -22.38
C ALA A 543 6.67 10.29 -21.77
N ILE A 544 5.79 9.85 -20.86
CA ILE A 544 5.84 8.52 -20.25
C ILE A 544 5.68 7.42 -21.31
N LEU A 545 4.73 7.56 -22.25
CA LEU A 545 4.54 6.60 -23.33
C LEU A 545 5.77 6.51 -24.24
N LYS A 546 6.40 7.64 -24.57
CA LYS A 546 7.64 7.66 -25.36
C LYS A 546 8.81 7.02 -24.63
N GLU A 547 8.93 7.23 -23.33
CA GLU A 547 9.95 6.59 -22.52
C GLU A 547 9.75 5.07 -22.41
N ALA A 548 8.49 4.63 -22.37
CA ALA A 548 8.11 3.23 -22.25
C ALA A 548 8.20 2.43 -23.57
N TYR A 549 8.39 3.09 -24.73
CA TYR A 549 8.32 2.51 -26.07
C TYR A 549 9.68 2.10 -26.64
#